data_AF-A0A6N8XDB6-F1
#
_entry.id   AF-A0A6N8XDB6-F1
#
_cell.length_a   1.000
_cell.length_b   1.000
_cell.length_c   1.000
_cell.angle_alpha   90.00
_cell.angle_beta   90.00
_cell.angle_gamma   90.00
#
_symmetry.space_group_name_H-M   'P 1'
#
loop_
_entity.id
_entity.type
_entity.pdbx_description
1 polymer ?
#
loop_
_entity_poly.entity_id
_entity_poly.type
_entity_poly.pdbx_seq_one_letter_code
_entity_poly.pdbx_strand_id
1 'polypeptide(L)'
;MVDTRQPAGPATRFVIVFVAALAAATATAGTWAGTVRNAEGEPMHGVMVRFTHDGTGVSESVFTDAKGGFEWTGQRNGTLQLRLRTPYYRDLELAVDEGDSKMTLIMEAMTGDREISDSLPAGYHFGSLPFETGEDALFNRHQFQRDCLTCHQMGNPITRFPRTPEGWVETIRRMHAYLGNFDAELDGFKSKVYPMPEFAPGFRPAPYALGVHPDTGDIWINENMTDRIYRFIPAEERYVVYPVPLSGTYTRDMDFTADGQACTSNNPVPATALEGGVLQVICIDLQPAQEA
;
A
#
# COMPACT_ATOMS: atom_id res chain seq x y z
N MET A 1 24.88 -76.59 35.01
CA MET A 1 24.56 -75.26 34.46
C MET A 1 23.20 -75.38 33.81
N VAL A 2 22.15 -74.91 34.49
CA VAL A 2 20.75 -75.00 34.04
C VAL A 2 20.38 -73.60 33.54
N ASP A 3 19.97 -73.52 32.28
CA ASP A 3 19.57 -72.32 31.55
C ASP A 3 18.16 -71.89 31.99
N THR A 4 18.04 -70.70 32.57
CA THR A 4 16.77 -70.07 32.96
C THR A 4 16.41 -68.97 31.97
N ARG A 5 15.54 -69.28 31.01
CA ARG A 5 14.81 -68.25 30.24
C ARG A 5 13.32 -68.49 30.36
N GLN A 6 12.62 -67.56 31.01
CA GLN A 6 11.16 -67.46 30.99
C GLN A 6 10.71 -66.68 29.73
N PRO A 7 9.59 -67.06 29.09
CA PRO A 7 9.01 -66.27 28.00
C PRO A 7 8.17 -65.11 28.55
N ALA A 8 8.34 -63.93 27.95
CA ALA A 8 7.55 -62.73 28.24
C ALA A 8 6.14 -62.84 27.64
N GLY A 9 5.11 -62.50 28.44
CA GLY A 9 3.71 -62.44 28.00
C GLY A 9 3.38 -61.23 27.13
N PRO A 10 2.22 -61.24 26.43
CA PRO A 10 1.87 -60.21 25.46
C PRO A 10 1.49 -58.88 26.15
N ALA A 11 2.09 -57.78 25.69
CA ALA A 11 1.80 -56.44 26.17
C ALA A 11 0.53 -55.88 25.48
N THR A 12 -0.54 -55.70 26.24
CA THR A 12 -1.76 -55.01 25.80
C THR A 12 -1.50 -53.51 25.66
N ARG A 13 -1.51 -52.99 24.42
CA ARG A 13 -1.42 -51.55 24.15
C ARG A 13 -2.79 -50.89 24.27
N PHE A 14 -2.96 -50.00 25.25
CA PHE A 14 -4.07 -49.06 25.28
C PHE A 14 -3.74 -47.84 24.42
N VAL A 15 -4.54 -47.59 23.38
CA VAL A 15 -4.49 -46.35 22.59
C VAL A 15 -5.48 -45.39 23.21
N ILE A 16 -4.99 -44.32 23.84
CA ILE A 16 -5.81 -43.21 24.31
C ILE A 16 -5.98 -42.27 23.12
N VAL A 17 -7.19 -42.22 22.55
CA VAL A 17 -7.57 -41.22 21.55
C VAL A 17 -7.94 -39.94 22.30
N PHE A 18 -7.08 -38.93 22.24
CA PHE A 18 -7.43 -37.57 22.64
C PHE A 18 -8.33 -36.96 21.57
N VAL A 19 -9.63 -36.90 21.83
CA VAL A 19 -10.54 -36.04 21.06
C VAL A 19 -10.33 -34.62 21.56
N ALA A 20 -9.44 -33.88 20.90
CA ALA A 20 -9.35 -32.44 21.10
C ALA A 20 -10.61 -31.80 20.50
N ALA A 21 -11.55 -31.42 21.37
CA ALA A 21 -12.65 -30.55 20.96
C ALA A 21 -12.04 -29.19 20.59
N LEU A 22 -11.84 -28.93 19.29
CA LEU A 22 -11.62 -27.58 18.80
C LEU A 22 -12.90 -26.79 19.13
N ALA A 23 -12.86 -25.98 20.18
CA ALA A 23 -13.82 -24.91 20.36
C ALA A 23 -13.59 -23.92 19.22
N ALA A 24 -14.40 -24.00 18.17
CA ALA A 24 -14.48 -22.96 17.17
C ALA A 24 -14.99 -21.70 17.88
N ALA A 25 -14.10 -20.75 18.15
CA ALA A 25 -14.51 -19.41 18.53
C ALA A 25 -15.31 -18.86 17.35
N THR A 26 -16.63 -18.78 17.50
CA THR A 26 -17.48 -18.13 16.51
C THR A 26 -17.08 -16.66 16.49
N ALA A 27 -16.34 -16.23 15.46
CA ALA A 27 -16.08 -14.82 15.23
C ALA A 27 -17.43 -14.13 15.03
N THR A 28 -17.82 -13.28 15.98
CA THR A 28 -19.02 -12.44 15.84
C THR A 28 -18.64 -11.23 15.00
N ALA A 29 -19.37 -11.00 13.92
CA ALA A 29 -19.22 -9.78 13.14
C ALA A 29 -19.86 -8.61 13.90
N GLY A 30 -19.20 -7.46 13.93
CA GLY A 30 -19.72 -6.18 14.40
C GLY A 30 -19.79 -5.19 13.24
N THR A 31 -20.66 -4.20 13.35
CA THR A 31 -20.76 -3.11 12.36
C THR A 31 -20.40 -1.79 13.00
N TRP A 32 -19.44 -1.08 12.39
CA TRP A 32 -19.02 0.26 12.77
C TRP A 32 -19.44 1.23 11.68
N ALA A 33 -20.20 2.24 12.07
CA ALA A 33 -20.69 3.26 11.16
C ALA A 33 -20.50 4.65 11.74
N GLY A 34 -20.27 5.64 10.89
CA GLY A 34 -20.06 7.00 11.37
C GLY A 34 -20.08 8.04 10.26
N THR A 35 -19.87 9.29 10.66
CA THR A 35 -19.70 10.41 9.73
C THR A 35 -18.41 11.16 10.04
N VAL A 36 -17.65 11.50 9.02
CA VAL A 36 -16.43 12.31 9.11
C VAL A 36 -16.69 13.73 8.63
N ARG A 37 -16.22 14.71 9.40
CA ARG A 37 -16.35 16.15 9.13
C ARG A 37 -15.04 16.88 9.33
N ASN A 38 -14.90 18.06 8.71
CA ASN A 38 -13.82 18.98 9.05
C ASN A 38 -14.16 19.79 10.31
N ALA A 39 -13.22 20.63 10.77
CA ALA A 39 -13.39 21.49 11.95
C ALA A 39 -14.56 22.49 11.81
N GLU A 40 -14.92 22.86 10.58
CA GLU A 40 -16.04 23.73 10.23
C GLU A 40 -17.40 22.98 10.22
N GLY A 41 -17.38 21.66 10.37
CA GLY A 41 -18.57 20.80 10.41
C GLY A 41 -19.05 20.33 9.04
N GLU A 42 -18.32 20.60 7.97
CA GLU A 42 -18.65 20.14 6.62
C GLU A 42 -18.33 18.64 6.46
N PRO A 43 -19.17 17.87 5.75
CA PRO A 43 -18.91 16.46 5.51
C PRO A 43 -17.69 16.24 4.61
N MET A 44 -16.88 15.23 4.92
CA MET A 44 -15.66 14.92 4.17
C MET A 44 -15.80 13.64 3.35
N HIS A 45 -15.81 13.76 2.02
CA HIS A 45 -15.87 12.64 1.08
C HIS A 45 -14.50 12.02 0.81
N GLY A 46 -14.44 10.70 0.66
CA GLY A 46 -13.22 9.98 0.28
C GLY A 46 -12.17 9.89 1.39
N VAL A 47 -12.54 10.13 2.64
CA VAL A 47 -11.67 9.87 3.79
C VAL A 47 -11.51 8.36 3.92
N MET A 48 -10.26 7.90 3.97
CA MET A 48 -9.94 6.51 4.26
C MET A 48 -10.15 6.25 5.74
N VAL A 49 -10.96 5.26 6.06
CA VAL A 49 -11.28 4.82 7.42
C VAL A 49 -10.75 3.41 7.58
N ARG A 50 -9.62 3.27 8.25
CA ARG A 50 -8.93 1.98 8.45
C ARG A 50 -9.19 1.45 9.84
N PHE A 51 -9.58 0.18 9.93
CA PHE A 51 -9.70 -0.57 11.17
C PHE A 51 -8.55 -1.58 11.22
N THR A 52 -7.79 -1.59 12.32
CA THR A 52 -6.66 -2.51 12.53
C THR A 52 -6.87 -3.31 13.81
N HIS A 53 -6.83 -4.63 13.73
CA HIS A 53 -6.90 -5.49 14.91
C HIS A 53 -5.57 -5.47 15.67
N ASP A 54 -5.56 -5.00 16.92
CA ASP A 54 -4.32 -4.91 17.71
C ASP A 54 -3.62 -6.26 17.91
N GLY A 55 -4.40 -7.33 18.04
CA GLY A 55 -3.85 -8.68 18.28
C GLY A 55 -3.20 -9.33 17.06
N THR A 56 -3.65 -9.01 15.85
CA THR A 56 -3.20 -9.68 14.61
C THR A 56 -2.47 -8.75 13.65
N GLY A 57 -2.63 -7.43 13.79
CA GLY A 57 -2.14 -6.43 12.84
C GLY A 57 -2.91 -6.39 11.51
N VAL A 58 -3.92 -7.26 11.33
CA VAL A 58 -4.76 -7.27 10.13
C VAL A 58 -5.55 -5.97 10.08
N SER A 59 -5.59 -5.35 8.91
CA SER A 59 -6.35 -4.13 8.70
C SER A 59 -7.26 -4.20 7.49
N GLU A 60 -8.42 -3.56 7.62
CA GLU A 60 -9.38 -3.35 6.56
C GLU A 60 -9.67 -1.86 6.46
N SER A 61 -10.11 -1.39 5.29
CA SER A 61 -10.38 0.04 5.08
C SER A 61 -11.61 0.25 4.22
N VAL A 62 -12.40 1.24 4.60
CA VAL A 62 -13.53 1.75 3.81
C VAL A 62 -13.32 3.24 3.54
N PHE A 63 -14.09 3.79 2.61
CA PHE A 63 -14.04 5.22 2.28
C PHE A 63 -15.35 5.90 2.60
N THR A 64 -15.29 7.15 3.04
CA THR A 64 -16.49 7.93 3.29
C THR A 64 -17.22 8.33 2.00
N ASP A 65 -18.54 8.28 2.02
CA ASP A 65 -19.43 8.70 0.94
C ASP A 65 -19.50 10.25 0.81
N ALA A 66 -20.30 10.74 -0.14
CA ALA A 66 -20.44 12.16 -0.42
C ALA A 66 -21.01 12.98 0.76
N LYS A 67 -21.62 12.32 1.74
CA LYS A 67 -22.15 12.91 2.98
C LYS A 67 -21.19 12.70 4.16
N GLY A 68 -19.99 12.19 3.91
CA GLY A 68 -18.98 11.85 4.91
C GLY A 68 -19.29 10.57 5.68
N GLY A 69 -20.31 9.80 5.30
CA GLY A 69 -20.74 8.58 5.96
C GLY A 69 -19.84 7.40 5.61
N PHE A 70 -19.57 6.52 6.56
CA PHE A 70 -18.93 5.22 6.32
C PHE A 70 -19.64 4.12 7.11
N GLU A 71 -19.51 2.89 6.63
CA GLU A 71 -19.93 1.67 7.31
C GLU A 71 -18.92 0.57 7.01
N TRP A 72 -18.53 -0.19 8.03
CA TRP A 72 -17.65 -1.33 7.92
C TRP A 72 -18.14 -2.45 8.85
N THR A 73 -18.15 -3.68 8.34
CA THR A 73 -18.49 -4.86 9.11
C THR A 73 -17.29 -5.78 9.15
N GLY A 74 -16.86 -6.15 10.36
CA GLY A 74 -15.69 -7.00 10.56
C GLY A 74 -15.76 -7.77 11.86
N GLN A 75 -14.71 -8.52 12.18
CA GLN A 75 -14.71 -9.34 13.40
C GLN A 75 -14.67 -8.45 14.65
N ARG A 76 -15.42 -8.82 15.70
CA ARG A 76 -15.39 -8.08 16.98
C ARG A 76 -14.16 -8.35 17.82
N ASN A 77 -13.48 -9.49 17.66
CA ASN A 77 -12.56 -9.95 18.67
C ASN A 77 -11.39 -8.98 18.93
N GLY A 78 -11.40 -8.35 20.11
CA GLY A 78 -10.31 -7.54 20.64
C GLY A 78 -10.39 -6.05 20.29
N THR A 79 -9.45 -5.28 20.80
CA THR A 79 -9.37 -3.83 20.52
C THR A 79 -9.03 -3.59 19.05
N LEU A 80 -9.75 -2.64 18.45
CA LEU A 80 -9.50 -2.15 17.10
C LEU A 80 -8.86 -0.75 17.18
N GLN A 81 -7.87 -0.51 16.34
CA GLN A 81 -7.36 0.84 16.08
C GLN A 81 -8.00 1.37 14.82
N LEU A 82 -8.73 2.46 14.98
CA LEU A 82 -9.30 3.23 13.90
C LEU A 82 -8.34 4.34 13.51
N ARG A 83 -8.03 4.44 12.21
CA ARG A 83 -7.29 5.56 11.62
C ARG A 83 -8.11 6.20 10.51
N LEU A 84 -8.30 7.50 10.59
CA LEU A 84 -8.82 8.31 9.49
C LEU A 84 -7.68 9.03 8.80
N ARG A 85 -7.70 9.02 7.48
CA ARG A 85 -6.70 9.71 6.66
C ARG A 85 -7.29 10.31 5.41
N THR A 86 -6.88 11.53 5.11
CA THR A 86 -7.09 12.19 3.81
C THR A 86 -6.04 13.28 3.61
N PRO A 87 -5.65 13.62 2.35
CA PRO A 87 -4.61 14.62 2.11
C PRO A 87 -4.91 15.97 2.79
N TYR A 88 -3.86 16.61 3.33
CA TYR A 88 -3.90 17.92 4.01
C TYR A 88 -4.65 17.99 5.35
N TYR A 89 -5.12 16.86 5.87
CA TYR A 89 -5.71 16.77 7.21
C TYR A 89 -4.87 15.85 8.09
N ARG A 90 -4.72 16.22 9.37
CA ARG A 90 -4.07 15.36 10.36
C ARG A 90 -4.83 14.06 10.45
N ASP A 91 -4.08 12.96 10.47
CA ASP A 91 -4.68 11.68 10.77
C ASP A 91 -5.32 11.69 12.15
N LEU A 92 -6.49 11.10 12.26
CA LEU A 92 -7.14 10.84 13.54
C LEU A 92 -6.98 9.36 13.85
N GLU A 93 -6.28 9.04 14.93
CA GLU A 93 -6.09 7.67 15.42
C GLU A 93 -6.80 7.53 16.77
N LEU A 94 -7.63 6.50 16.91
CA LEU A 94 -8.31 6.19 18.18
C LEU A 94 -8.54 4.68 18.33
N ALA A 95 -8.46 4.20 19.57
CA ALA A 95 -8.93 2.86 19.92
C ALA A 95 -10.46 2.85 19.95
N VAL A 96 -11.07 1.86 19.32
CA VAL A 96 -12.52 1.62 19.35
C VAL A 96 -12.80 0.23 19.93
N ASP A 97 -13.67 0.19 20.93
CA ASP A 97 -14.09 -1.04 21.60
C ASP A 97 -15.22 -1.75 20.83
N GLU A 98 -15.48 -3.01 21.21
CA GLU A 98 -16.55 -3.84 20.67
C GLU A 98 -17.94 -3.22 20.95
N GLY A 99 -18.56 -2.59 19.95
CA GLY A 99 -19.92 -2.07 20.08
C GLY A 99 -20.45 -1.35 18.84
N ASP A 100 -21.77 -1.40 18.63
CA ASP A 100 -22.46 -0.66 17.57
C ASP A 100 -22.51 0.82 17.95
N SER A 101 -21.48 1.57 17.57
CA SER A 101 -21.40 3.00 17.90
C SER A 101 -21.45 3.83 16.63
N LYS A 102 -22.53 4.61 16.48
CA LYS A 102 -22.55 5.71 15.51
C LYS A 102 -21.59 6.79 16.01
N MET A 103 -20.51 7.00 15.27
CA MET A 103 -19.47 7.96 15.62
C MET A 103 -19.52 9.19 14.72
N THR A 104 -19.29 10.37 15.30
CA THR A 104 -19.01 11.60 14.56
C THR A 104 -17.55 11.95 14.80
N LEU A 105 -16.76 11.95 13.73
CA LEU A 105 -15.32 12.13 13.78
C LEU A 105 -14.97 13.44 13.09
N ILE A 106 -14.04 14.19 13.67
CA ILE A 106 -13.61 15.49 13.17
C ILE A 106 -12.13 15.39 12.80
N MET A 107 -11.80 15.72 11.56
CA MET A 107 -10.41 15.83 11.11
C MET A 107 -9.98 17.29 11.09
N GLU A 108 -8.80 17.57 11.63
CA GLU A 108 -8.20 18.90 11.62
C GLU A 108 -7.33 19.10 10.38
N ALA A 109 -7.43 20.26 9.74
CA ALA A 109 -6.54 20.62 8.66
C ALA A 109 -5.10 20.82 9.19
N MET A 110 -4.12 20.38 8.40
CA MET A 110 -2.72 20.72 8.63
C MET A 110 -2.50 22.20 8.35
N THR A 111 -1.70 22.88 9.18
CA THR A 111 -1.46 24.33 9.04
C THR A 111 0.01 24.69 8.91
N GLY A 112 0.93 23.79 9.28
CA GLY A 112 2.36 24.03 9.15
C GLY A 112 2.91 23.61 7.79
N ASP A 113 3.69 24.47 7.13
CA ASP A 113 4.34 24.14 5.85
C ASP A 113 5.17 22.85 5.93
N ARG A 114 5.86 22.64 7.05
CA ARG A 114 6.67 21.43 7.26
C ARG A 114 5.79 20.18 7.43
N GLU A 115 4.71 20.29 8.20
CA GLU A 115 3.73 19.23 8.42
C GLU A 115 3.09 18.82 7.08
N ILE A 116 2.66 19.81 6.29
CA ILE A 116 2.12 19.59 4.95
C ILE A 116 3.18 18.94 4.06
N SER A 117 4.39 19.50 3.99
CA SER A 117 5.50 18.95 3.21
C SER A 117 5.81 17.49 3.55
N ASP A 118 5.79 17.13 4.83
CA ASP A 118 6.10 15.79 5.29
C ASP A 118 4.99 14.78 4.96
N SER A 119 3.72 15.20 4.97
CA SER A 119 2.58 14.36 4.56
C SER A 119 2.52 14.09 3.05
N LEU A 120 3.21 14.88 2.23
CA LEU A 120 3.16 14.77 0.78
C LEU A 120 4.01 13.58 0.27
N PRO A 121 3.53 12.85 -0.76
CA PRO A 121 4.25 11.72 -1.33
C PRO A 121 5.50 12.18 -2.08
N ALA A 122 6.47 11.28 -2.29
CA ALA A 122 7.74 11.64 -2.94
C ALA A 122 7.55 12.22 -4.35
N GLY A 123 6.55 11.74 -5.09
CA GLY A 123 6.13 12.29 -6.37
C GLY A 123 5.89 13.80 -6.34
N TYR A 124 5.29 14.31 -5.26
CA TYR A 124 5.03 15.75 -5.11
C TYR A 124 6.32 16.57 -4.96
N HIS A 125 7.32 16.03 -4.27
CA HIS A 125 8.61 16.71 -4.12
C HIS A 125 9.45 16.61 -5.39
N PHE A 126 9.39 15.46 -6.05
CA PHE A 126 10.04 15.26 -7.33
C PHE A 126 9.48 16.20 -8.40
N GLY A 127 8.16 16.32 -8.49
CA GLY A 127 7.53 17.12 -9.53
C GLY A 127 7.61 18.63 -9.33
N SER A 128 8.02 19.09 -8.14
CA SER A 128 8.31 20.50 -7.89
C SER A 128 9.74 20.91 -8.28
N LEU A 129 10.58 19.95 -8.70
CA LEU A 129 11.92 20.26 -9.20
C LEU A 129 11.84 21.04 -10.53
N PRO A 130 12.76 22.00 -10.72
CA PRO A 130 12.77 22.84 -11.92
C PRO A 130 13.41 22.10 -13.09
N PHE A 131 12.71 21.12 -13.67
CA PHE A 131 13.19 20.38 -14.84
C PHE A 131 13.27 21.27 -16.08
N GLU A 132 14.28 20.99 -16.90
CA GLU A 132 14.40 21.59 -18.21
C GLU A 132 13.31 21.05 -19.16
N THR A 133 12.93 21.89 -20.12
CA THR A 133 11.96 21.53 -21.15
C THR A 133 12.67 21.02 -22.41
N GLY A 134 12.03 20.10 -23.14
CA GLY A 134 12.59 19.45 -24.34
C GLY A 134 13.11 18.04 -24.06
N GLU A 135 12.85 17.11 -24.98
CA GLU A 135 13.19 15.68 -24.81
C GLU A 135 14.71 15.42 -24.81
N ASP A 136 15.47 16.30 -25.48
CA ASP A 136 16.93 16.24 -25.55
C ASP A 136 17.64 16.95 -24.38
N ALA A 137 16.92 17.67 -23.52
CA ALA A 137 17.54 18.39 -22.41
C ALA A 137 18.10 17.40 -21.39
N LEU A 138 19.35 17.63 -20.97
CA LEU A 138 20.09 16.73 -20.08
C LEU A 138 19.44 16.61 -18.70
N PHE A 139 18.72 17.64 -18.25
CA PHE A 139 17.97 17.63 -17.00
C PHE A 139 16.46 17.73 -17.22
N ASN A 140 15.92 17.00 -18.21
CA ASN A 140 14.48 16.86 -18.34
C ASN A 140 13.91 15.80 -17.38
N ARG A 141 12.60 15.93 -17.08
CA ARG A 141 11.90 15.08 -16.12
C ARG A 141 12.00 13.59 -16.42
N HIS A 142 11.83 13.19 -17.68
CA HIS A 142 11.74 11.78 -18.06
C HIS A 142 13.10 11.08 -18.00
N GLN A 143 14.14 11.73 -18.52
CA GLN A 143 15.51 11.21 -18.43
C GLN A 143 15.95 11.11 -16.98
N PHE A 144 15.71 12.14 -16.18
CA PHE A 144 16.08 12.10 -14.76
C PHE A 144 15.26 11.06 -13.97
N GLN A 145 13.98 10.85 -14.28
CA GLN A 145 13.18 9.77 -13.71
C GLN A 145 13.76 8.39 -14.07
N ARG A 146 14.09 8.15 -15.33
CA ARG A 146 14.74 6.91 -15.79
C ARG A 146 16.09 6.70 -15.09
N ASP A 147 16.94 7.73 -15.07
CA ASP A 147 18.33 7.62 -14.64
C ASP A 147 18.51 7.72 -13.12
N CYS A 148 17.49 8.11 -12.36
CA CYS A 148 17.64 8.28 -10.90
C CYS A 148 16.51 7.64 -10.08
N LEU A 149 15.33 7.39 -10.63
CA LEU A 149 14.18 6.82 -9.90
C LEU A 149 13.91 5.34 -10.18
N THR A 150 14.71 4.68 -11.03
CA THR A 150 14.57 3.25 -11.35
C THR A 150 14.75 2.34 -10.13
N CYS A 151 15.58 2.74 -9.14
CA CYS A 151 15.89 1.90 -7.98
C CYS A 151 15.13 2.29 -6.70
N HIS A 152 15.06 3.59 -6.39
CA HIS A 152 14.34 4.15 -5.24
C HIS A 152 13.68 5.50 -5.53
N GLN A 153 12.60 5.81 -4.81
CA GLN A 153 11.97 7.14 -4.84
C GLN A 153 12.94 8.20 -4.29
N MET A 154 12.95 9.37 -4.91
CA MET A 154 13.63 10.55 -4.36
C MET A 154 12.60 11.51 -3.81
N GLY A 155 12.88 12.01 -2.60
CA GLY A 155 11.93 12.83 -1.89
C GLY A 155 11.00 12.01 -1.01
N ASN A 156 11.39 10.85 -0.49
CA ASN A 156 10.79 10.26 0.72
C ASN A 156 11.46 10.84 2.00
N PRO A 157 10.91 10.64 3.21
CA PRO A 157 11.49 11.22 4.43
C PRO A 157 13.00 10.97 4.63
N ILE A 158 13.52 9.85 4.10
CA ILE A 158 14.92 9.42 4.26
C ILE A 158 15.84 10.00 3.18
N THR A 159 15.29 10.39 2.04
CA THR A 159 16.02 11.03 0.94
C THR A 159 15.83 12.56 0.94
N ARG A 160 14.90 13.09 1.75
CA ARG A 160 14.67 14.54 1.98
C ARG A 160 15.64 15.16 3.00
N PHE A 161 16.60 14.42 3.58
CA PHE A 161 17.58 15.02 4.48
C PHE A 161 18.39 16.09 3.74
N PRO A 162 18.55 17.31 4.29
CA PRO A 162 19.39 18.33 3.69
C PRO A 162 20.82 17.82 3.50
N ARG A 163 21.37 17.98 2.29
CA ARG A 163 22.76 17.66 1.97
C ARG A 163 23.45 18.89 1.43
N THR A 164 24.76 18.99 1.69
CA THR A 164 25.59 19.98 0.99
C THR A 164 25.66 19.63 -0.50
N PRO A 165 25.99 20.60 -1.37
CA PRO A 165 26.20 20.33 -2.79
C PRO A 165 27.19 19.18 -3.06
N GLU A 166 28.29 19.09 -2.29
CA GLU A 166 29.29 18.04 -2.42
C GLU A 166 28.71 16.65 -2.06
N GLY A 167 27.89 16.59 -0.99
CA GLY A 167 27.20 15.36 -0.59
C GLY A 167 26.15 14.90 -1.60
N TRP A 168 25.56 15.83 -2.35
CA TRP A 168 24.65 15.53 -3.45
C TRP A 168 25.39 14.90 -4.64
N VAL A 169 26.53 15.48 -5.04
CA VAL A 169 27.34 14.97 -6.16
C VAL A 169 27.77 13.51 -5.92
N GLU A 170 28.21 13.18 -4.71
CA GLU A 170 28.62 11.81 -4.38
C GLU A 170 27.45 10.82 -4.39
N THR A 171 26.26 11.27 -3.97
CA THR A 171 25.06 10.44 -3.99
C THR A 171 24.61 10.13 -5.42
N ILE A 172 24.62 11.14 -6.30
CA ILE A 172 24.26 10.98 -7.72
C ILE A 172 25.26 10.05 -8.42
N ARG A 173 26.57 10.21 -8.18
CA ARG A 173 27.60 9.30 -8.74
C ARG A 173 27.38 7.86 -8.33
N ARG A 174 27.10 7.61 -7.06
CA ARG A 174 26.79 6.27 -6.54
C ARG A 174 25.54 5.69 -7.22
N MET A 175 24.49 6.50 -7.42
CA MET A 175 23.26 6.06 -8.09
C MET A 175 23.48 5.70 -9.56
N HIS A 176 24.19 6.55 -10.31
CA HIS A 176 24.55 6.26 -11.71
C HIS A 176 25.42 5.01 -11.85
N ALA A 177 26.31 4.75 -10.89
CA ALA A 177 27.14 3.55 -10.90
C ALA A 177 26.34 2.23 -10.80
N TYR A 178 25.14 2.27 -10.21
CA TYR A 178 24.26 1.09 -10.14
C TYR A 178 23.54 0.77 -11.45
N LEU A 179 23.42 1.73 -12.37
CA LEU A 179 22.50 1.62 -13.50
C LEU A 179 23.06 0.98 -14.76
N GLY A 180 24.38 0.74 -14.86
CA GLY A 180 25.00 -0.08 -15.92
C GLY A 180 24.28 -0.01 -17.28
N ASN A 181 24.27 1.17 -17.90
CA ASN A 181 23.41 1.60 -19.01
C ASN A 181 23.17 0.57 -20.15
N PHE A 182 21.93 0.50 -20.68
CA PHE A 182 21.46 -0.23 -21.89
C PHE A 182 20.42 0.67 -22.62
N ASP A 183 20.25 0.76 -23.95
CA ASP A 183 20.91 0.15 -25.13
C ASP A 183 20.54 0.98 -26.40
N ALA A 184 21.32 0.83 -27.47
CA ALA A 184 21.15 1.46 -28.79
C ALA A 184 20.39 0.56 -29.81
N GLU A 185 19.82 -0.57 -29.40
CA GLU A 185 19.22 -1.58 -30.30
C GLU A 185 17.67 -1.55 -30.44
N LEU A 186 16.97 -0.54 -29.94
CA LEU A 186 15.49 -0.47 -30.03
C LEU A 186 14.94 0.22 -31.30
N ASP A 187 15.51 -0.07 -32.48
CA ASP A 187 14.99 0.49 -33.74
C ASP A 187 13.94 -0.44 -34.38
N GLY A 188 12.70 0.04 -34.55
CA GLY A 188 11.62 -0.64 -35.28
C GLY A 188 10.44 -1.21 -34.46
N PHE A 189 10.39 -1.03 -33.13
CA PHE A 189 9.23 -1.46 -32.33
C PHE A 189 8.04 -0.51 -32.54
N LYS A 190 6.84 -1.07 -32.82
CA LYS A 190 5.59 -0.29 -32.87
C LYS A 190 4.88 -0.43 -31.53
N SER A 191 4.81 0.66 -30.77
CA SER A 191 4.05 0.75 -29.52
C SER A 191 2.85 1.68 -29.68
N LYS A 192 1.74 1.37 -29.00
CA LYS A 192 0.66 2.32 -28.75
C LYS A 192 0.80 2.79 -27.30
N VAL A 193 0.91 4.11 -27.12
CA VAL A 193 1.16 4.71 -25.80
C VAL A 193 -0.16 5.06 -25.15
N TYR A 194 -0.40 4.51 -23.95
CA TYR A 194 -1.51 4.89 -23.08
C TYR A 194 -0.96 5.67 -21.90
N PRO A 195 -1.14 7.01 -21.86
CA PRO A 195 -0.61 7.81 -20.76
C PRO A 195 -1.29 7.41 -19.45
N MET A 196 -0.49 7.05 -18.44
CA MET A 196 -1.00 6.83 -17.09
C MET A 196 -1.61 8.12 -16.53
N PRO A 197 -2.72 8.06 -15.77
CA PRO A 197 -3.28 9.22 -15.10
C PRO A 197 -2.23 9.88 -14.20
N GLU A 198 -2.13 11.21 -14.29
CA GLU A 198 -1.28 11.97 -13.38
C GLU A 198 -1.93 12.01 -11.99
N PHE A 199 -1.11 12.01 -10.95
CA PHE A 199 -1.60 12.23 -9.59
C PHE A 199 -2.15 13.64 -9.42
N ALA A 200 -1.47 14.62 -10.03
CA ALA A 200 -1.84 16.02 -10.13
C ALA A 200 -1.18 16.60 -11.39
N PRO A 201 -1.56 17.79 -11.89
CA PRO A 201 -0.97 18.37 -13.10
C PRO A 201 0.55 18.45 -13.04
N GLY A 202 1.23 17.75 -13.95
CA GLY A 202 2.70 17.66 -13.99
C GLY A 202 3.31 16.65 -13.01
N PHE A 203 2.50 15.90 -12.25
CA PHE A 203 2.93 14.90 -11.28
C PHE A 203 2.62 13.49 -11.80
N ARG A 204 3.51 12.98 -12.64
CA ARG A 204 3.38 11.63 -13.21
C ARG A 204 3.77 10.53 -12.22
N PRO A 205 3.07 9.39 -12.24
CA PRO A 205 3.50 8.21 -11.51
C PRO A 205 4.84 7.68 -12.02
N ALA A 206 5.52 6.90 -11.18
CA ALA A 206 6.75 6.21 -11.54
C ALA A 206 6.51 4.70 -11.47
N PRO A 207 5.97 4.11 -12.55
CA PRO A 207 5.68 2.68 -12.59
C PRO A 207 6.98 1.90 -12.38
N TYR A 208 6.91 0.86 -11.55
CA TYR A 208 8.09 0.05 -11.23
C TYR A 208 7.99 -1.34 -11.84
N ALA A 209 6.89 -2.05 -11.59
CA ALA A 209 6.59 -3.33 -12.22
C ALA A 209 5.10 -3.41 -12.61
N LEU A 210 4.80 -4.38 -13.47
CA LEU A 210 3.44 -4.69 -13.89
C LEU A 210 3.20 -6.20 -13.88
N GLY A 211 1.95 -6.59 -13.74
CA GLY A 211 1.47 -7.97 -13.87
C GLY A 211 0.19 -7.99 -14.71
N VAL A 212 -0.01 -9.05 -15.47
CA VAL A 212 -1.25 -9.25 -16.25
C VAL A 212 -2.12 -10.25 -15.50
N HIS A 213 -3.32 -9.82 -15.10
CA HIS A 213 -4.24 -10.68 -14.39
C HIS A 213 -4.62 -11.89 -15.27
N PRO A 214 -4.45 -13.14 -14.79
CA PRO A 214 -4.56 -14.32 -15.65
C PRO A 214 -5.97 -14.52 -16.20
N ASP A 215 -7.01 -14.18 -15.43
CA ASP A 215 -8.41 -14.38 -15.86
C ASP A 215 -8.98 -13.23 -16.69
N THR A 216 -8.71 -11.97 -16.31
CA THR A 216 -9.30 -10.80 -16.99
C THR A 216 -8.42 -10.23 -18.09
N GLY A 217 -7.12 -10.50 -18.07
CA GLY A 217 -6.14 -9.86 -18.96
C GLY A 217 -5.86 -8.40 -18.61
N ASP A 218 -6.36 -7.89 -17.48
CA ASP A 218 -6.08 -6.52 -17.06
C ASP A 218 -4.63 -6.36 -16.62
N ILE A 219 -4.06 -5.20 -16.92
CA ILE A 219 -2.67 -4.89 -16.61
C ILE A 219 -2.64 -4.11 -15.31
N TRP A 220 -2.08 -4.73 -14.28
CA TRP A 220 -1.86 -4.12 -12.98
C TRP A 220 -0.46 -3.55 -12.92
N ILE A 221 -0.34 -2.32 -12.45
CA ILE A 221 0.90 -1.56 -12.44
C ILE A 221 1.04 -0.97 -11.04
N ASN A 222 2.11 -1.34 -10.35
CA ASN A 222 2.52 -0.63 -9.14
C ASN A 222 3.35 0.60 -9.53
N GLU A 223 3.44 1.55 -8.61
CA GLU A 223 4.33 2.67 -8.75
C GLU A 223 4.88 3.10 -7.39
N ASN A 224 6.02 3.79 -7.42
CA ASN A 224 6.85 3.92 -6.25
C ASN A 224 6.92 5.35 -5.67
N MET A 225 6.13 6.28 -6.20
CA MET A 225 6.19 7.72 -5.92
C MET A 225 4.89 8.33 -5.39
N THR A 226 3.73 7.75 -5.64
CA THR A 226 2.41 8.36 -5.38
C THR A 226 1.49 7.51 -4.50
N ASP A 227 1.99 6.44 -3.89
CA ASP A 227 1.24 5.53 -3.02
C ASP A 227 -0.07 5.05 -3.72
N ARG A 228 0.06 4.59 -4.97
CA ARG A 228 -1.04 4.11 -5.80
C ARG A 228 -0.71 2.82 -6.53
N ILE A 229 -1.78 2.11 -6.89
CA ILE A 229 -1.77 0.99 -7.82
C ILE A 229 -2.71 1.35 -8.97
N TYR A 230 -2.31 1.02 -10.19
CA TYR A 230 -3.06 1.31 -11.40
C TYR A 230 -3.50 0.00 -12.03
N ARG A 231 -4.74 -0.06 -12.51
CA ARG A 231 -5.25 -1.16 -13.34
C ARG A 231 -5.63 -0.58 -14.69
N PHE A 232 -4.96 -1.00 -15.74
CA PHE A 232 -5.33 -0.69 -17.11
C PHE A 232 -6.18 -1.83 -17.67
N ILE A 233 -7.35 -1.49 -18.19
CA ILE A 233 -8.31 -2.42 -18.79
C ILE A 233 -8.15 -2.31 -20.31
N PRO A 234 -7.46 -3.25 -20.99
CA PRO A 234 -7.11 -3.10 -22.40
C PRO A 234 -8.32 -3.02 -23.33
N ALA A 235 -9.40 -3.73 -23.00
CA ALA A 235 -10.64 -3.72 -23.78
C ALA A 235 -11.35 -2.37 -23.78
N GLU A 236 -11.13 -1.55 -22.74
CA GLU A 236 -11.73 -0.22 -22.57
C GLU A 236 -10.74 0.92 -22.85
N GLU A 237 -9.46 0.60 -23.02
CA GLU A 237 -8.35 1.57 -23.09
C GLU A 237 -8.38 2.57 -21.91
N ARG A 238 -8.74 2.10 -20.72
CA ARG A 238 -9.00 2.93 -19.53
C ARG A 238 -8.20 2.49 -18.32
N TYR A 239 -7.78 3.47 -17.51
CA TYR A 239 -7.19 3.24 -16.20
C TYR A 239 -8.22 3.33 -15.07
N VAL A 240 -8.04 2.49 -14.06
CA VAL A 240 -8.59 2.62 -12.70
C VAL A 240 -7.41 2.82 -11.75
N VAL A 241 -7.56 3.73 -10.79
CA VAL A 241 -6.48 4.10 -9.86
C VAL A 241 -6.94 3.80 -8.43
N TYR A 242 -6.12 3.03 -7.71
CA TYR A 242 -6.36 2.61 -6.34
C TYR A 242 -5.32 3.28 -5.43
N PRO A 243 -5.70 4.14 -4.48
CA PRO A 243 -4.78 4.58 -3.43
C PRO A 243 -4.46 3.40 -2.51
N VAL A 244 -3.19 3.24 -2.15
CA VAL A 244 -2.78 2.21 -1.19
C VAL A 244 -3.01 2.71 0.26
N PRO A 245 -3.23 1.81 1.24
CA PRO A 245 -3.66 2.19 2.59
C PRO A 245 -2.55 2.73 3.50
N LEU A 246 -1.33 2.85 2.99
CA LEU A 246 -0.13 3.25 3.72
C LEU A 246 0.58 4.36 2.95
N SER A 247 1.38 5.15 3.65
CA SER A 247 2.26 6.15 3.06
C SER A 247 3.71 5.67 3.02
N GLY A 248 4.44 6.08 1.97
CA GLY A 248 5.83 5.65 1.76
C GLY A 248 5.94 4.18 1.35
N THR A 249 4.91 3.64 0.69
CA THR A 249 4.80 2.21 0.40
C THR A 249 5.94 1.67 -0.42
N TYR A 250 6.31 2.32 -1.51
CA TYR A 250 7.40 1.84 -2.35
C TYR A 250 7.14 0.38 -2.77
N THR A 251 6.02 0.18 -3.48
CA THR A 251 5.53 -1.14 -3.90
C THR A 251 6.45 -1.83 -4.90
N ARG A 252 6.28 -3.15 -5.04
CA ARG A 252 7.09 -4.06 -5.86
C ARG A 252 6.16 -4.92 -6.70
N ASP A 253 6.67 -6.00 -7.28
CA ASP A 253 5.96 -6.90 -8.19
C ASP A 253 4.49 -7.12 -7.86
N MET A 254 3.70 -7.17 -8.93
CA MET A 254 2.30 -7.57 -8.88
C MET A 254 2.21 -9.08 -9.00
N ASP A 255 1.43 -9.70 -8.12
CA ASP A 255 1.09 -11.12 -8.18
C ASP A 255 -0.43 -11.29 -8.01
N PHE A 256 -0.95 -12.45 -8.39
CA PHE A 256 -2.37 -12.74 -8.40
C PHE A 256 -2.68 -13.99 -7.59
N THR A 257 -3.63 -13.89 -6.69
CA THR A 257 -4.08 -15.03 -5.90
C THR A 257 -4.99 -15.94 -6.72
N ALA A 258 -5.19 -17.17 -6.27
CA ALA A 258 -6.04 -18.15 -6.97
C ALA A 258 -7.53 -17.73 -7.03
N ASP A 259 -7.96 -16.88 -6.11
CA ASP A 259 -9.30 -16.26 -6.05
C ASP A 259 -9.38 -14.92 -6.81
N GLY A 260 -8.32 -14.51 -7.50
CA GLY A 260 -8.32 -13.37 -8.43
C GLY A 260 -8.05 -12.01 -7.79
N GLN A 261 -7.48 -11.96 -6.60
CA GLN A 261 -7.03 -10.70 -6.00
C GLN A 261 -5.70 -10.27 -6.62
N ALA A 262 -5.52 -8.96 -6.81
CA ALA A 262 -4.25 -8.39 -7.24
C ALA A 262 -3.45 -7.93 -6.03
N CYS A 263 -2.29 -8.56 -5.80
CA CYS A 263 -1.45 -8.33 -4.65
C CYS A 263 -0.11 -7.69 -5.05
N THR A 264 0.45 -6.92 -4.13
CA THR A 264 1.81 -6.37 -4.21
C THR A 264 2.46 -6.42 -2.83
N SER A 265 3.78 -6.51 -2.80
CA SER A 265 4.56 -6.24 -1.59
C SER A 265 5.03 -4.79 -1.55
N ASN A 266 5.42 -4.32 -0.38
CA ASN A 266 6.18 -3.09 -0.21
C ASN A 266 7.61 -3.40 0.25
N ASN A 267 8.57 -2.57 -0.19
CA ASN A 267 9.96 -2.71 0.24
C ASN A 267 10.69 -1.36 0.23
N PRO A 268 10.23 -0.36 1.01
CA PRO A 268 11.00 0.86 1.17
C PRO A 268 12.31 0.54 1.91
N VAL A 269 13.38 1.20 1.48
CA VAL A 269 14.70 1.05 2.09
C VAL A 269 15.08 2.35 2.79
N PRO A 270 15.29 2.33 4.12
CA PRO A 270 14.98 1.26 5.08
C PRO A 270 13.47 1.06 5.32
N ALA A 271 13.09 -0.07 5.93
CA ALA A 271 11.70 -0.42 6.21
C ALA A 271 10.95 0.63 7.06
N THR A 272 11.67 1.43 7.86
CA THR A 272 11.10 2.54 8.65
C THR A 272 10.61 3.73 7.82
N ALA A 273 10.88 3.78 6.51
CA ALA A 273 10.22 4.73 5.61
C ALA A 273 8.76 4.35 5.31
N LEU A 274 8.38 3.10 5.54
CA LEU A 274 6.98 2.71 5.53
C LEU A 274 6.31 3.22 6.78
N GLU A 275 5.10 3.74 6.64
CA GLU A 275 4.21 3.94 7.77
C GLU A 275 4.03 2.67 8.61
N GLY A 276 4.24 2.78 9.92
CA GLY A 276 4.25 1.64 10.84
C GLY A 276 5.57 0.85 10.87
N GLY A 277 6.49 1.10 9.93
CA GLY A 277 7.86 0.55 9.93
C GLY A 277 7.97 -0.96 9.71
N VAL A 278 6.86 -1.62 9.35
CA VAL A 278 6.77 -3.08 9.14
C VAL A 278 6.29 -3.35 7.72
N LEU A 279 7.08 -4.11 6.96
CA LEU A 279 6.74 -4.47 5.58
C LEU A 279 5.45 -5.29 5.52
N GLN A 280 4.64 -5.05 4.49
CA GLN A 280 3.32 -5.66 4.29
C GLN A 280 3.12 -6.11 2.86
N VAL A 281 2.18 -7.04 2.69
CA VAL A 281 1.57 -7.39 1.41
C VAL A 281 0.20 -6.71 1.36
N ILE A 282 -0.12 -6.09 0.23
CA ILE A 282 -1.35 -5.34 -0.02
C ILE A 282 -2.07 -6.07 -1.15
N CYS A 283 -3.33 -6.45 -0.95
CA CYS A 283 -4.15 -7.11 -1.95
C CYS A 283 -5.42 -6.30 -2.22
N ILE A 284 -5.81 -6.22 -3.50
CA ILE A 284 -7.03 -5.57 -3.96
C ILE A 284 -7.99 -6.65 -4.46
N ASP A 285 -9.16 -6.72 -3.83
CA ASP A 285 -10.26 -7.54 -4.31
C ASP A 285 -10.98 -6.86 -5.48
N LEU A 286 -11.23 -7.62 -6.53
CA LEU A 286 -11.92 -7.19 -7.73
C LEU A 286 -13.41 -7.53 -7.74
N GLN A 287 -13.89 -8.32 -6.78
CA GLN A 287 -15.30 -8.65 -6.69
C GLN A 287 -16.10 -7.39 -6.30
N PRO A 288 -17.26 -7.15 -6.95
CA PRO A 288 -18.15 -6.10 -6.49
C PRO A 288 -18.51 -6.39 -5.03
N ALA A 289 -18.46 -5.34 -4.18
CA ALA A 289 -18.97 -5.44 -2.82
C ALA A 289 -20.35 -6.08 -2.87
N GLN A 290 -20.54 -7.19 -2.15
CA GLN A 290 -21.86 -7.83 -2.05
C GLN A 290 -22.87 -6.75 -1.63
N GLU A 291 -23.84 -6.48 -2.49
CA GLU A 291 -24.97 -5.63 -2.14
C GLU A 291 -25.62 -6.24 -0.90
N ALA A 292 -25.53 -5.52 0.22
CA ALA A 292 -26.21 -5.83 1.47
C ALA A 292 -27.67 -5.36 1.43
#